data_AF-A0A0F8WFS7-F1
#
_entry.id   AF-A0A0F8WFS7-F1
#
_cell.length_a   1.000
_cell.length_b   1.000
_cell.length_c   1.000
_cell.angle_alpha   90.00
_cell.angle_beta   90.00
_cell.angle_gamma   90.00
#
_symmetry.space_group_name_H-M   'P 1'
#
loop_
_entity.id
_entity.type
_entity.pdbx_description
1 polymer ?
#
loop_
_entity_poly.entity_id
_entity_poly.type
_entity_poly.pdbx_seq_one_letter_code
_entity_poly.pdbx_strand_id
1 'polypeptide(L)' 'MLSPIGNRLIKAKKEAFVMLANEHKDKQWIICSHDNPDPDSIASCLGICHILSFLGVEDKVVTYCGEISHP' A
#
# COMPACT_ATOMS: atom_id res chain seq x y z
N MET A 1 12.77 2.45 26.82
CA MET A 1 13.61 2.95 25.70
C MET A 1 13.34 2.08 24.49
N LEU A 2 12.73 2.61 23.44
CA LEU A 2 12.60 1.91 22.16
C LEU A 2 14.01 1.73 21.58
N SER A 3 14.39 0.50 21.22
CA SER A 3 15.72 0.22 20.70
C SER A 3 15.93 0.96 19.36
N PRO A 4 17.13 1.54 19.11
CA PRO A 4 17.40 2.30 17.89
C PRO A 4 17.32 1.48 16.58
N ILE A 5 17.17 0.15 16.69
CA ILE A 5 17.10 -0.80 15.59
C ILE A 5 15.78 -0.70 14.81
N GLY A 6 14.67 -0.33 15.48
CA GLY A 6 13.36 -0.20 14.81
C GLY A 6 13.32 0.92 13.77
N ASN A 7 14.02 2.03 14.01
CA ASN A 7 13.91 3.23 13.19
C ASN A 7 14.63 3.16 11.84
N ARG A 8 15.78 2.46 11.75
CA ARG A 8 16.57 2.47 10.52
C ARG A 8 15.90 1.67 9.40
N LEU A 9 15.36 0.50 9.72
CA LEU A 9 14.68 -0.36 8.73
C LEU A 9 13.36 0.25 8.26
N ILE A 10 12.59 0.85 9.18
CA ILE A 10 11.35 1.55 8.85
C ILE A 10 11.65 2.75 7.94
N LYS A 11 12.68 3.53 8.27
CA LYS A 11 13.13 4.66 7.44
C LYS A 11 13.51 4.21 6.04
N ALA A 12 14.31 3.15 5.91
CA ALA A 12 14.72 2.61 4.63
C ALA A 12 13.54 2.12 3.78
N LYS A 13 12.57 1.41 4.38
CA LYS A 13 11.35 0.97 3.69
C LYS A 13 10.51 2.16 3.20
N LYS A 14 10.37 3.19 4.03
CA LYS A 14 9.65 4.42 3.66
C LYS A 14 10.33 5.12 2.48
N GLU A 15 11.65 5.28 2.54
CA GLU A 15 12.43 5.92 1.48
C GLU A 15 12.33 5.15 0.16
N ALA A 16 12.46 3.81 0.22
CA ALA A 16 12.29 2.96 -0.96
C ALA A 16 10.88 3.07 -1.56
N PHE A 17 9.83 3.09 -0.73
CA PHE A 17 8.46 3.26 -1.21
C PHE A 17 8.24 4.62 -1.88
N VAL A 18 8.72 5.70 -1.27
CA VAL A 18 8.61 7.05 -1.84
C VAL A 18 9.38 7.17 -3.16
N MET A 19 10.57 6.55 -3.26
CA MET A 19 11.34 6.51 -4.49
C MET A 19 10.58 5.78 -5.60
N LEU A 20 10.09 4.57 -5.32
CA LEU A 20 9.28 3.77 -6.24
C LEU A 20 8.04 4.53 -6.72
N ALA A 21 7.32 5.18 -5.80
CA ALA A 21 6.15 5.99 -6.12
C ALA A 21 6.47 7.17 -7.04
N ASN A 22 7.61 7.84 -6.85
CA ASN A 22 8.01 8.95 -7.70
C ASN A 22 8.49 8.50 -9.09
N GLU A 23 9.16 7.36 -9.20
CA GLU A 23 9.65 6.81 -10.47
C GLU A 23 8.54 6.28 -11.37
N HIS A 24 7.39 5.92 -10.81
CA HIS A 24 6.29 5.27 -11.52
C HIS A 24 4.95 6.01 -11.32
N LYS A 25 4.96 7.33 -11.21
CA LYS A 25 3.72 8.12 -11.06
C LYS A 25 2.76 7.99 -12.23
N ASP A 26 3.29 7.75 -13.42
CA ASP A 26 2.57 7.61 -14.69
C ASP A 26 2.01 6.20 -14.91
N LYS A 27 2.29 5.25 -14.01
CA LYS A 27 1.80 3.87 -14.08
C LYS A 27 0.52 3.72 -13.28
N GLN A 28 -0.26 2.69 -13.63
CA GLN A 28 -1.35 2.24 -12.78
C GLN A 28 -0.82 1.51 -11.55
N TRP A 29 -1.28 1.91 -10.37
CA TRP A 29 -0.97 1.27 -9.11
C TRP A 29 -2.11 0.34 -8.68
N ILE A 30 -1.79 -0.94 -8.51
CA ILE A 30 -2.74 -1.94 -8.00
C ILE A 30 -2.43 -2.20 -6.53
N ILE A 31 -3.39 -1.92 -5.66
CA ILE A 31 -3.28 -2.12 -4.22
C ILE A 31 -4.12 -3.33 -3.86
N CYS A 32 -3.46 -4.42 -3.49
CA CYS A 32 -4.12 -5.69 -3.24
C CYS A 32 -4.36 -5.94 -1.75
N SER A 33 -5.62 -6.20 -1.40
CA SER A 33 -5.98 -6.84 -0.14
C SER A 33 -5.97 -8.36 -0.29
N HIS A 34 -5.94 -9.09 0.83
CA HIS A 34 -6.05 -10.55 0.84
C HIS A 34 -7.49 -11.02 0.57
N ASP A 35 -7.67 -12.33 0.39
CA ASP A 35 -9.00 -12.95 0.30
C ASP A 35 -9.81 -12.72 1.59
N ASN A 36 -11.13 -12.55 1.45
CA ASN A 36 -12.07 -12.19 2.51
C ASN A 36 -11.54 -11.02 3.35
N PRO A 37 -11.42 -9.82 2.74
CA PRO A 37 -10.73 -8.69 3.35
C PRO A 37 -11.44 -8.26 4.63
N ASP A 38 -10.70 -8.21 5.72
CA ASP A 38 -11.21 -7.69 6.99
C ASP A 38 -11.14 -6.13 6.99
N PRO A 39 -11.78 -5.47 7.97
CA PRO A 39 -11.76 -4.02 8.04
C PRO A 39 -10.35 -3.40 8.12
N ASP A 40 -9.38 -4.10 8.71
CA ASP A 40 -8.00 -3.60 8.83
C ASP A 40 -7.28 -3.59 7.48
N SER A 41 -7.46 -4.65 6.71
CA SER A 41 -6.91 -4.78 5.36
C SER A 41 -7.49 -3.74 4.40
N ILE A 42 -8.81 -3.48 4.50
CA ILE A 42 -9.47 -2.42 3.73
C ILE A 42 -8.92 -1.04 4.14
N ALA A 43 -8.82 -0.77 5.44
CA ALA A 43 -8.29 0.51 5.94
C ALA A 43 -6.84 0.73 5.50
N SER A 44 -6.03 -0.32 5.50
CA SER A 44 -4.65 -0.28 5.02
C SER A 44 -4.56 0.05 3.54
N CYS A 45 -5.40 -0.56 2.70
CA CYS A 45 -5.47 -0.24 1.27
C CYS A 45 -5.84 1.23 1.03
N LEU A 46 -6.84 1.74 1.75
CA LEU A 46 -7.26 3.14 1.67
C LEU A 46 -6.17 4.11 2.16
N GLY A 47 -5.43 3.72 3.20
CA GLY A 47 -4.27 4.47 3.68
C GLY A 47 -3.18 4.59 2.60
N ILE A 48 -2.88 3.49 1.91
CA ILE A 48 -1.94 3.49 0.78
C ILE A 48 -2.44 4.39 -0.35
N CYS A 49 -3.73 4.32 -0.71
CA CYS A 49 -4.33 5.22 -1.69
C CYS A 49 -4.14 6.70 -1.35
N HIS A 50 -4.32 7.07 -0.08
CA HIS A 50 -4.12 8.43 0.39
C HIS A 50 -2.65 8.87 0.26
N ILE A 51 -1.71 8.01 0.65
CA ILE A 51 -0.29 8.30 0.54
C ILE A 51 0.13 8.46 -0.93
N LEU A 52 -0.32 7.56 -1.81
CA LEU A 52 -0.04 7.65 -3.24
C LEU A 52 -0.62 8.93 -3.87
N SER A 53 -1.85 9.32 -3.48
CA SER A 53 -2.45 10.59 -3.90
C SER A 53 -1.62 11.78 -3.44
N PHE A 54 -1.17 11.78 -2.19
CA PHE A 54 -0.30 12.81 -1.65
C PHE A 54 1.03 12.92 -2.42
N LEU A 55 1.54 11.80 -2.92
CA LEU A 55 2.74 11.75 -3.76
C LEU A 55 2.47 12.11 -5.23
N GLY A 56 1.23 12.39 -5.62
CA GLY A 56 0.85 12.77 -6.98
C GLY A 56 0.62 11.58 -7.93
N VAL A 57 0.33 10.39 -7.41
CA VAL A 57 -0.11 9.23 -8.19
C VAL A 57 -1.62 9.30 -8.37
N GLU A 58 -2.06 9.42 -9.63
CA GLU A 58 -3.48 9.58 -9.97
C GLU A 58 -4.17 8.24 -10.23
N ASP A 59 -3.59 7.41 -11.13
CA ASP A 59 -4.13 6.12 -11.54
C ASP A 59 -3.80 5.01 -10.53
N LYS A 60 -4.78 4.70 -9.68
CA LYS A 60 -4.69 3.69 -8.64
C LYS A 60 -6.01 2.97 -8.46
N VAL A 61 -5.94 1.66 -8.25
CA VAL A 61 -7.08 0.79 -8.03
C VAL A 61 -6.85 -0.08 -6.81
N VAL A 62 -7.88 -0.24 -5.99
CA VAL A 62 -7.88 -1.19 -4.88
C VAL A 62 -8.58 -2.44 -5.35
N THR A 63 -7.92 -3.59 -5.20
CA THR A 63 -8.46 -4.88 -5.60
C THR A 63 -8.35 -5.87 -4.44
N TYR A 64 -9.32 -6.74 -4.32
CA TYR A 64 -9.19 -7.97 -3.54
C TYR A 64 -9.60 -9.11 -4.47
N CYS A 65 -8.88 -10.22 -4.42
CA CYS A 65 -9.23 -11.40 -5.17
C CYS A 65 -9.39 -12.55 -4.20
N GLY A 66 -10.53 -13.22 -4.28
CA GLY A 66 -10.87 -14.37 -3.47
C GLY A 66 -11.43 -15.49 -4.33
N GLU A 67 -11.40 -16.71 -3.82
CA GLU A 67 -12.18 -17.77 -4.44
C GLU A 67 -13.67 -17.45 -4.31
N ILE A 68 -14.42 -17.53 -5.41
CA ILE A 68 -15.89 -17.59 -5.36
C ILE A 68 -16.24 -18.94 -4.73
N SER A 69 -16.26 -19.01 -3.40
CA SER A 69 -16.67 -20.19 -2.66
C SER A 69 -18.15 -20.07 -2.30
N HIS A 70 -19.01 -20.37 -3.27
CA HIS A 70 -20.36 -20.87 -3.02
C HIS A 70 -20.78 -21.85 -4.13
N PRO A 71 -21.27 -23.07 -3.80
CA PRO A 71 -22.09 -23.87 -4.71
C PRO A 71 -23.47 -23.23 -4.94
#